data_AF-A0A7S3RUV4-F1
#
_entry.id   AF-A0A7S3RUV4-F1
#
_cell.length_a   1.000
_cell.length_b   1.000
_cell.length_c   1.000
_cell.angle_alpha   90.00
_cell.angle_beta   90.00
_cell.angle_gamma   90.00
#
_symmetry.space_group_name_H-M   'P 1'
#
loop_
_entity.id
_entity.type
_entity.pdbx_description
1 polymer ?
#
loop_
_entity_poly.entity_id
_entity_poly.type
_entity_poly.pdbx_seq_one_letter_code
_entity_poly.pdbx_strand_id
1 'polypeptide(L)'
;EMEADGGGGGAPVDLESAVEALGRSQRERTSRFIKSEETGDLVLKINNYTLEEGEKSVFDAELGGRADRGGERKVQRRVAGRDFENSSICQHCFLPGGDLIMCDHCPVSMHLACAGIGDVSTLGQTWSCPHHKCHLCQRKAHAAGGLLFRCSECPKAFCEDHLPLDAEMVGAENERFVRLGYGAVRQAAFVLCSEGCRGLVLEHEAAETRRSLEEEGGEEGEEEE
;
A
#
# COMPACT_ATOMS: atom_id res chain seq x y z
N GLU A 1 50.59 12.73 64.02
CA GLU A 1 51.01 12.66 62.60
C GLU A 1 49.99 13.49 61.82
N MET A 2 50.34 14.72 61.44
CA MET A 2 50.96 15.08 60.14
C MET A 2 50.02 14.73 58.96
N GLU A 3 49.66 15.56 57.99
CA GLU A 3 49.88 16.98 57.67
C GLU A 3 49.08 17.25 56.36
N ALA A 4 48.62 18.51 56.18
CA ALA A 4 48.51 19.29 54.93
C ALA A 4 47.61 18.79 53.75
N ASP A 5 47.08 19.58 52.80
CA ASP A 5 47.35 20.96 52.36
C ASP A 5 46.21 21.50 51.46
N GLY A 6 46.07 22.83 51.41
CA GLY A 6 45.70 23.64 50.21
C GLY A 6 44.25 23.56 49.68
N GLY A 7 43.46 24.63 49.53
CA GLY A 7 43.81 26.00 49.14
C GLY A 7 43.42 26.23 47.67
N GLY A 8 42.44 27.09 47.39
CA GLY A 8 42.11 27.51 46.02
C GLY A 8 40.72 28.11 45.86
N GLY A 9 40.58 29.39 46.21
CA GLY A 9 39.33 30.15 46.04
C GLY A 9 38.95 30.36 44.58
N GLY A 10 37.71 30.01 44.24
CA GLY A 10 37.02 30.53 43.06
C GLY A 10 36.28 31.80 43.46
N ALA A 11 36.70 32.94 42.93
CA ALA A 11 35.99 34.20 43.08
C ALA A 11 34.54 34.05 42.56
N PRO A 12 33.53 34.61 43.26
CA PRO A 12 32.17 34.57 42.75
C PRO A 12 32.14 35.37 41.44
N VAL A 13 31.74 34.71 40.36
CA VAL A 13 31.50 35.36 39.08
C VAL A 13 30.41 36.41 39.27
N ASP A 14 30.79 37.68 39.12
CA ASP A 14 29.90 38.83 39.24
C ASP A 14 28.86 38.77 38.13
N LEU A 15 27.68 38.26 38.50
CA LEU A 15 26.53 38.05 37.63
C LEU A 15 26.09 39.36 36.96
N GLU A 16 26.35 40.50 37.60
CA GLU A 16 25.96 41.82 37.09
C GLU A 16 26.77 42.20 35.83
N SER A 17 28.06 41.87 35.83
CA SER A 17 28.96 42.13 34.68
C SER A 17 28.68 41.21 33.48
N ALA A 18 28.22 39.97 33.73
CA ALA A 18 27.80 39.05 32.67
C ALA A 18 26.46 39.48 32.03
N VAL A 19 25.58 40.14 32.78
CA VAL A 19 24.28 40.65 32.29
C VAL A 19 24.47 41.94 31.49
N GLU A 20 25.40 42.82 31.86
CA GLU A 20 25.75 44.02 31.08
C GLU A 20 26.35 43.69 29.70
N ALA A 21 27.10 42.59 29.58
CA ALA A 21 27.67 42.14 28.29
C ALA A 21 26.62 41.64 27.29
N LEU A 22 25.43 41.22 27.77
CA LEU A 22 24.29 40.83 26.93
C LEU A 22 23.41 42.04 26.51
N GLY A 23 23.70 43.23 27.05
CA GLY A 23 22.91 44.45 26.92
C GLY A 23 23.23 45.37 25.73
N ARG A 24 23.91 44.89 24.67
CA ARG A 24 24.14 45.69 23.45
C ARG A 24 23.68 44.99 22.18
N SER A 25 22.37 44.80 22.09
CA SER A 25 21.65 45.15 20.85
C SER A 25 20.28 45.68 21.24
N GLN A 26 20.10 46.99 21.24
CA GLN A 26 18.75 47.56 21.17
C GLN A 26 18.21 47.25 19.78
N ARG A 27 17.68 46.04 19.59
CA ARG A 27 16.66 45.86 18.55
C ARG A 27 15.42 46.53 19.09
N GLU A 28 15.14 47.70 18.56
CA GLU A 28 13.88 48.41 18.81
C GLU A 28 12.75 47.42 18.51
N ARG A 29 12.08 46.99 19.58
CA ARG A 29 11.10 45.91 19.51
C ARG A 29 9.85 46.50 18.88
N THR A 30 9.80 46.49 17.55
CA THR A 30 8.62 46.95 16.81
C THR A 30 7.41 46.19 17.32
N SER A 31 6.47 46.92 17.93
CA SER A 31 5.26 46.32 18.48
C SER A 31 4.49 45.66 17.34
N ARG A 32 3.98 44.45 17.57
CA ARG A 32 3.14 43.74 16.61
C ARG A 32 1.79 44.44 16.38
N PHE A 33 1.50 45.51 17.11
CA PHE A 33 0.24 46.23 17.11
C PHE A 33 0.44 47.68 16.64
N ILE A 34 -0.44 48.15 15.75
CA ILE A 34 -0.60 49.53 15.28
C ILE A 34 -2.00 49.99 15.68
N LYS A 35 -2.18 51.27 16.01
CA LYS A 35 -3.52 51.83 16.23
C LYS A 35 -4.19 52.09 14.89
N SER A 36 -5.38 51.53 14.69
CA SER A 36 -6.24 51.86 13.55
C SER A 36 -6.56 53.36 13.59
N GLU A 37 -6.33 54.07 12.48
CA GLU A 37 -6.59 55.51 12.40
C GLU A 37 -8.08 55.86 12.49
N GLU A 38 -8.96 54.92 12.13
CA GLU A 38 -10.40 55.14 12.04
C GLU A 38 -11.15 54.82 13.34
N THR A 39 -10.72 53.80 14.08
CA THR A 39 -11.40 53.37 15.33
C THR A 39 -10.55 53.54 16.59
N GLY A 40 -9.24 53.80 16.46
CA GLY A 40 -8.33 53.98 17.59
C GLY A 40 -7.91 52.68 18.29
N ASP A 41 -8.40 51.53 17.83
CA ASP A 41 -8.11 50.21 18.40
C ASP A 41 -6.72 49.70 18.01
N LEU A 42 -6.11 48.91 18.91
CA LEU A 42 -4.81 48.29 18.67
C LEU A 42 -4.97 47.02 17.80
N VAL A 43 -4.65 47.13 16.52
CA VAL A 43 -4.75 46.06 15.53
C VAL A 43 -3.37 45.48 15.21
N LEU A 44 -3.30 44.16 15.00
CA LEU A 44 -2.06 43.49 14.59
C LEU A 44 -1.58 44.03 13.23
N LYS A 45 -0.27 44.23 13.06
CA LYS A 45 0.36 44.70 11.82
C LYS A 45 -0.06 43.92 10.58
N ILE A 46 -0.23 42.60 10.73
CA ILE A 46 -0.67 41.67 9.69
C ILE A 46 -2.12 41.90 9.24
N ASN A 47 -2.93 42.56 10.06
CA ASN A 47 -4.35 42.78 9.77
C ASN A 47 -4.67 44.24 9.43
N ASN A 48 -3.65 45.11 9.32
CA ASN A 48 -3.83 46.52 8.97
C ASN A 48 -3.81 46.71 7.44
N TYR A 49 -4.90 46.31 6.79
CA TYR A 49 -5.06 46.44 5.35
C TYR A 49 -5.76 47.76 5.01
N THR A 50 -5.16 48.57 4.15
CA THR A 50 -5.86 49.68 3.48
C THR A 50 -6.59 49.13 2.25
N LEU A 51 -7.68 49.77 1.84
CA LEU A 51 -8.48 49.36 0.68
C LEU A 51 -7.69 49.33 -0.65
N GLU A 52 -6.53 50.01 -0.70
CA GLU A 52 -5.71 50.13 -1.90
C GLU A 52 -4.46 49.23 -1.90
N GLU A 53 -3.98 48.75 -0.73
CA GLU A 53 -2.73 47.96 -0.60
C GLU A 53 -2.95 46.58 0.05
N GLY A 54 -4.10 45.96 -0.18
CA GLY A 54 -4.31 44.56 0.22
C GLY A 54 -3.39 43.62 -0.57
N GLU A 55 -2.31 43.14 0.04
CA GLU A 55 -1.51 42.07 -0.57
C GLU A 55 -2.36 40.80 -0.77
N LYS A 56 -2.02 40.04 -1.82
CA LYS A 56 -2.72 38.81 -2.20
C LYS A 56 -2.85 37.89 -0.99
N SER A 57 -4.05 37.34 -0.84
CA SER A 57 -4.47 36.52 0.31
C SER A 57 -3.34 35.61 0.81
N VAL A 58 -3.20 35.47 2.14
CA VAL A 58 -2.36 34.48 2.82
C VAL A 58 -2.53 33.07 2.22
N PHE A 59 -3.69 32.77 1.63
CA PHE A 59 -3.94 31.56 0.85
C PHE A 59 -2.94 31.34 -0.31
N ASP A 60 -2.57 32.38 -1.05
CA ASP A 60 -1.63 32.30 -2.19
C ASP A 60 -0.17 32.22 -1.72
N ALA A 61 0.16 32.84 -0.57
CA ALA A 61 1.50 32.77 0.02
C ALA A 61 1.78 31.43 0.74
N GLU A 62 0.78 30.89 1.44
CA GLU A 62 0.89 29.62 2.17
C GLU A 62 0.69 28.39 1.25
N LEU A 63 -0.05 28.53 0.14
CA LEU A 63 -0.22 27.47 -0.87
C LEU A 63 0.67 27.65 -2.10
N GLY A 64 1.38 28.78 -2.21
CA GLY A 64 2.30 29.15 -3.29
C GLY A 64 3.62 28.36 -3.33
N GLY A 65 3.59 27.14 -2.81
CA GLY A 65 4.66 26.15 -2.86
C GLY A 65 4.23 24.84 -3.51
N ARG A 66 3.18 24.82 -4.34
CA ARG A 66 2.94 23.69 -5.26
C ARG A 66 3.84 23.81 -6.49
N ALA A 67 5.13 24.04 -6.25
CA ALA A 67 6.17 23.60 -7.15
C ALA A 67 5.97 22.11 -7.35
N ASP A 68 5.73 21.72 -8.60
CA ASP A 68 5.94 20.37 -9.11
C ASP A 68 5.71 19.25 -8.08
N ARG A 69 4.45 19.06 -7.65
CA ARG A 69 4.07 17.70 -7.24
C ARG A 69 4.10 16.92 -8.53
N GLY A 70 5.29 16.41 -8.86
CA GLY A 70 5.54 15.54 -10.00
C GLY A 70 4.31 14.68 -10.18
N GLY A 71 3.59 14.93 -11.28
CA GLY A 71 2.23 14.46 -11.45
C GLY A 71 2.18 13.03 -11.00
N GLU A 72 1.31 12.73 -10.01
CA GLU A 72 1.13 11.37 -9.49
C GLU A 72 1.15 10.45 -10.69
N ARG A 73 2.23 9.67 -10.84
CA ARG A 73 2.39 8.78 -11.97
C ARG A 73 1.14 7.94 -11.94
N LYS A 74 0.22 8.15 -12.89
CA LYS A 74 -1.05 7.40 -12.95
C LYS A 74 -0.62 5.95 -12.84
N VAL A 75 -1.00 5.30 -11.74
CA VAL A 75 -0.59 3.93 -11.47
C VAL A 75 -1.05 3.13 -12.69
N GLN A 76 -0.10 2.76 -13.55
CA GLN A 76 -0.45 2.07 -14.78
C GLN A 76 -1.14 0.78 -14.37
N ARG A 77 -2.33 0.54 -14.96
CA ARG A 77 -3.06 -0.69 -14.70
C ARG A 77 -2.17 -1.84 -15.14
N ARG A 78 -1.93 -2.81 -14.25
CA ARG A 78 -1.17 -4.01 -14.61
C ARG A 78 -1.88 -4.73 -15.76
N VAL A 79 -1.11 -5.16 -16.76
CA VAL A 79 -1.61 -5.81 -17.98
C VAL A 79 -1.04 -7.23 -18.07
N ALA A 80 -1.92 -8.20 -18.28
CA ALA A 80 -1.53 -9.58 -18.54
C ALA A 80 -0.60 -9.69 -19.76
N GLY A 81 0.45 -10.50 -19.66
CA GLY A 81 1.48 -10.69 -20.69
C GLY A 81 2.53 -9.57 -20.78
N ARG A 82 2.34 -8.44 -20.07
CA ARG A 82 3.35 -7.38 -19.94
C ARG A 82 3.97 -7.36 -18.55
N ASP A 83 3.11 -7.36 -17.52
CA ASP A 83 3.52 -7.18 -16.13
C ASP A 83 3.46 -8.48 -15.32
N PHE A 84 2.69 -9.46 -15.77
CA PHE A 84 2.57 -10.79 -15.17
C PHE A 84 2.08 -11.81 -16.20
N GLU A 85 2.33 -13.08 -15.93
CA GLU A 85 1.87 -14.20 -16.74
C GLU A 85 0.61 -14.85 -16.15
N ASN A 86 -0.21 -15.46 -17.00
CA ASN A 86 -1.38 -16.21 -16.56
C ASN A 86 -1.01 -17.65 -16.22
N SER A 87 -1.68 -18.22 -15.22
CA SER A 87 -1.48 -19.59 -14.80
C SER A 87 -1.92 -20.58 -15.88
N SER A 88 -1.16 -21.65 -16.08
CA SER A 88 -1.49 -22.77 -16.98
C SER A 88 -2.50 -23.75 -16.36
N ILE A 89 -2.97 -23.48 -15.15
CA ILE A 89 -3.84 -24.34 -14.36
C ILE A 89 -5.17 -23.61 -14.10
N CYS A 90 -6.28 -24.34 -14.22
CA CYS A 90 -7.59 -23.78 -13.92
C CYS A 90 -7.78 -23.56 -12.41
N GLN A 91 -8.14 -22.35 -12.00
CA GLN A 91 -8.34 -21.99 -10.59
C GLN A 91 -9.55 -22.65 -9.91
N HIS A 92 -10.42 -23.33 -10.66
CA HIS A 92 -11.57 -24.02 -10.10
C HIS A 92 -11.33 -25.51 -9.87
N CYS A 93 -10.73 -26.20 -10.86
CA CYS A 93 -10.50 -27.64 -10.80
C CYS A 93 -9.05 -28.04 -10.57
N PHE A 94 -8.10 -27.08 -10.61
CA PHE A 94 -6.66 -27.30 -10.42
C PHE A 94 -6.02 -28.28 -11.42
N LEU A 95 -6.73 -28.60 -12.50
CA LEU A 95 -6.22 -29.44 -13.57
C LEU A 95 -5.52 -28.57 -14.64
N PRO A 96 -4.34 -29.00 -15.11
CA PRO A 96 -3.69 -28.39 -16.27
C PRO A 96 -4.39 -28.81 -17.57
N GLY A 97 -4.20 -28.02 -18.63
CA GLY A 97 -4.67 -28.33 -19.99
C GLY A 97 -6.12 -27.95 -20.27
N GLY A 98 -6.54 -28.09 -21.53
CA GLY A 98 -7.86 -27.67 -22.03
C GLY A 98 -7.95 -26.19 -22.43
N ASP A 99 -9.15 -25.75 -22.85
CA ASP A 99 -9.41 -24.36 -23.24
C ASP A 99 -9.56 -23.47 -22.00
N LEU A 100 -8.47 -22.80 -21.65
CA LEU A 100 -8.40 -21.86 -20.54
C LEU A 100 -8.63 -20.42 -21.02
N ILE A 101 -9.54 -19.73 -20.34
CA ILE A 101 -9.69 -18.29 -20.44
C ILE A 101 -8.83 -17.61 -19.38
N MET A 102 -8.13 -16.55 -19.79
CA MET A 102 -7.17 -15.81 -18.99
C MET A 102 -7.77 -14.50 -18.50
N CYS A 103 -7.56 -14.17 -17.23
CA CYS A 103 -7.99 -12.88 -16.69
C CYS A 103 -7.04 -11.75 -17.11
N ASP A 104 -7.60 -10.61 -17.49
CA ASP A 104 -6.81 -9.43 -17.88
C ASP A 104 -6.22 -8.65 -16.70
N HIS A 105 -6.59 -8.99 -15.46
CA HIS A 105 -6.30 -8.19 -14.26
C HIS A 105 -5.57 -8.97 -13.17
N CYS A 106 -5.41 -10.28 -13.33
CA CYS A 106 -4.71 -11.14 -12.40
C CYS A 106 -4.25 -12.42 -13.12
N PRO A 107 -3.29 -13.18 -12.56
CA PRO A 107 -2.73 -14.37 -13.17
C PRO A 107 -3.70 -15.56 -13.21
N VAL A 108 -4.95 -15.42 -12.80
CA VAL A 108 -5.92 -16.52 -12.78
C VAL A 108 -6.36 -16.88 -14.20
N SER A 109 -6.36 -18.19 -14.46
CA SER A 109 -6.97 -18.81 -15.62
C SER A 109 -8.04 -19.80 -15.20
N MET A 110 -9.06 -19.99 -16.03
CA MET A 110 -10.17 -20.91 -15.75
C MET A 110 -10.65 -21.55 -17.04
N HIS A 111 -11.21 -22.76 -16.98
CA HIS A 111 -11.96 -23.29 -18.12
C HIS A 111 -13.27 -22.52 -18.32
N LEU A 112 -13.75 -22.44 -19.57
CA LEU A 112 -15.05 -21.85 -19.91
C LEU A 112 -16.19 -22.45 -19.06
N ALA A 113 -16.25 -23.78 -19.01
CA ALA A 113 -17.24 -24.51 -18.22
C ALA A 113 -17.13 -24.21 -16.72
N CYS A 114 -15.91 -24.16 -16.18
CA CYS A 114 -15.66 -23.84 -14.77
C CYS A 114 -16.02 -22.39 -14.41
N ALA A 115 -15.94 -21.47 -15.38
CA ALA A 115 -16.39 -20.09 -15.22
C ALA A 115 -17.92 -19.93 -15.37
N GLY A 116 -18.64 -20.99 -15.77
CA GLY A 116 -20.07 -20.93 -16.08
C GLY A 116 -20.37 -20.22 -17.39
N ILE A 117 -19.39 -20.17 -18.31
CA ILE A 117 -19.50 -19.48 -19.60
C ILE A 117 -19.70 -20.55 -20.67
N GLY A 118 -20.87 -20.55 -21.30
CA GLY A 118 -21.22 -21.56 -22.30
C GLY A 118 -20.51 -21.39 -23.63
N ASP A 119 -20.12 -20.16 -23.99
CA ASP A 119 -19.59 -19.89 -25.32
C ASP A 119 -18.61 -18.70 -25.32
N VAL A 120 -17.50 -18.83 -26.05
CA VAL A 120 -16.44 -17.81 -26.13
C VAL A 120 -16.96 -16.51 -26.75
N SER A 121 -17.96 -16.62 -27.63
CA SER A 121 -18.64 -15.50 -28.29
C SER A 121 -19.28 -14.51 -27.31
N THR A 122 -19.59 -14.95 -26.09
CA THR A 122 -20.15 -14.10 -25.03
C THR A 122 -19.10 -13.27 -24.31
N LEU A 123 -17.82 -13.62 -24.47
CA LEU A 123 -16.72 -12.86 -23.90
C LEU A 123 -16.52 -11.59 -24.71
N GLY A 124 -16.57 -10.45 -24.03
CA GLY A 124 -16.18 -9.18 -24.61
C GLY A 124 -14.66 -9.11 -24.84
N GLN A 125 -14.18 -7.92 -25.22
CA GLN A 125 -12.74 -7.67 -25.39
C GLN A 125 -11.93 -7.82 -24.10
N THR A 126 -12.58 -7.76 -22.93
CA THR A 126 -11.93 -7.95 -21.64
C THR A 126 -12.74 -8.88 -20.75
N TRP A 127 -12.05 -9.77 -20.04
CA TRP A 127 -12.65 -10.67 -19.07
C TRP A 127 -11.98 -10.54 -17.70
N SER A 128 -12.83 -10.46 -16.67
CA SER A 128 -12.41 -10.43 -15.27
C SER A 128 -12.90 -11.67 -14.55
N CYS A 129 -12.00 -12.44 -13.94
CA CYS A 129 -12.35 -13.64 -13.21
C CYS A 129 -13.19 -13.34 -11.93
N PRO A 130 -13.82 -14.36 -11.33
CA PRO A 130 -14.66 -14.20 -10.15
C PRO A 130 -13.96 -13.57 -8.93
N HIS A 131 -12.62 -13.58 -8.85
CA HIS A 131 -11.85 -12.91 -7.78
C HIS A 131 -11.99 -11.38 -7.73
N HIS A 132 -12.54 -10.75 -8.78
CA HIS A 132 -12.72 -9.30 -8.83
C HIS A 132 -14.07 -8.81 -8.27
N LYS A 133 -14.89 -9.73 -7.77
CA LYS A 133 -16.20 -9.45 -7.19
C LYS A 133 -16.46 -10.33 -5.97
N CYS A 134 -17.16 -9.80 -4.97
CA CYS A 134 -17.57 -10.61 -3.82
C CYS A 134 -18.53 -11.73 -4.26
N HIS A 135 -18.33 -12.95 -3.80
CA HIS A 135 -19.16 -14.11 -4.12
C HIS A 135 -20.61 -13.92 -3.65
N LEU A 136 -20.81 -13.27 -2.49
CA LEU A 136 -22.14 -13.07 -1.91
C LEU A 136 -22.83 -11.82 -2.46
N CYS A 137 -22.21 -10.64 -2.32
CA CYS A 137 -22.87 -9.38 -2.72
C CYS A 137 -22.52 -8.88 -4.13
N GLN A 138 -21.63 -9.56 -4.86
CA GLN A 138 -21.19 -9.21 -6.23
C GLN A 138 -20.58 -7.79 -6.38
N ARG A 139 -20.33 -7.08 -5.27
CA ARG A 139 -19.64 -5.78 -5.27
C ARG A 139 -18.16 -5.96 -5.62
N LYS A 140 -17.63 -5.01 -6.41
CA LYS A 140 -16.20 -4.88 -6.70
C LYS A 140 -15.47 -4.19 -5.54
N ALA A 141 -14.15 -4.29 -5.50
CA ALA A 141 -13.33 -3.72 -4.42
C ALA A 141 -13.68 -2.26 -4.09
N HIS A 142 -13.77 -1.38 -5.09
CA HIS A 142 -14.07 0.04 -4.88
C HIS A 142 -15.45 0.32 -4.24
N ALA A 143 -16.40 -0.61 -4.33
CA ALA A 143 -17.74 -0.49 -3.77
C ALA A 143 -17.90 -1.21 -2.41
N ALA A 144 -16.84 -1.86 -1.91
CA ALA A 144 -16.86 -2.70 -0.72
C ALA A 144 -15.58 -2.52 0.13
N GLY A 145 -15.19 -1.27 0.39
CA GLY A 145 -14.05 -0.95 1.28
C GLY A 145 -12.69 -0.80 0.59
N GLY A 146 -12.62 -0.94 -0.73
CA GLY A 146 -11.39 -0.80 -1.52
C GLY A 146 -10.51 -2.05 -1.57
N LEU A 147 -10.87 -3.11 -0.84
CA LEU A 147 -10.13 -4.37 -0.72
C LEU A 147 -11.07 -5.57 -0.90
N LEU A 148 -10.60 -6.61 -1.59
CA LEU A 148 -11.25 -7.92 -1.62
C LEU A 148 -10.31 -9.00 -1.10
N PHE A 149 -10.85 -9.89 -0.29
CA PHE A 149 -10.20 -11.10 0.19
C PHE A 149 -10.45 -12.23 -0.81
N ARG A 150 -9.42 -12.60 -1.55
CA ARG A 150 -9.49 -13.63 -2.60
C ARG A 150 -9.01 -14.95 -2.04
N CYS A 151 -9.74 -16.03 -2.27
CA CYS A 151 -9.25 -17.34 -1.85
C CYS A 151 -8.04 -17.75 -2.71
N SER A 152 -6.98 -18.29 -2.09
CA SER A 152 -5.84 -18.83 -2.86
C SER A 152 -6.20 -20.09 -3.65
N GLU A 153 -7.06 -20.94 -3.09
CA GLU A 153 -7.39 -22.26 -3.64
C GLU A 153 -8.75 -22.33 -4.34
N CYS A 154 -9.52 -21.25 -4.41
CA CYS A 154 -10.80 -21.32 -5.10
C CYS A 154 -11.15 -20.01 -5.78
N PRO A 155 -12.11 -19.98 -6.72
CA PRO A 155 -12.47 -18.75 -7.44
C PRO A 155 -13.30 -17.78 -6.57
N LYS A 156 -13.59 -18.10 -5.30
CA LYS A 156 -14.40 -17.23 -4.43
C LYS A 156 -13.56 -16.07 -3.91
N ALA A 157 -14.19 -14.91 -3.82
CA ALA A 157 -13.66 -13.74 -3.15
C ALA A 157 -14.74 -13.11 -2.26
N PHE A 158 -14.31 -12.40 -1.22
CA PHE A 158 -15.17 -11.83 -0.20
C PHE A 158 -14.80 -10.36 0.03
N CYS A 159 -15.77 -9.53 0.37
CA CYS A 159 -15.48 -8.20 0.90
C CYS A 159 -15.40 -8.26 2.42
N GLU A 160 -15.04 -7.15 3.06
CA GLU A 160 -14.97 -7.02 4.52
C GLU A 160 -16.24 -7.51 5.24
N ASP A 161 -17.42 -7.15 4.75
CA ASP A 161 -18.71 -7.56 5.35
C ASP A 161 -19.03 -9.07 5.23
N HIS A 162 -18.43 -9.75 4.26
CA HIS A 162 -18.79 -11.11 3.86
C HIS A 162 -17.65 -12.11 4.04
N LEU A 163 -16.58 -11.71 4.74
CA LEU A 163 -15.45 -12.57 5.02
C LEU A 163 -15.89 -13.65 6.04
N PRO A 164 -15.68 -14.95 5.75
CA PRO A 164 -15.97 -16.01 6.70
C PRO A 164 -15.12 -15.83 7.95
N LEU A 165 -15.69 -16.10 9.14
CA LEU A 165 -14.98 -16.02 10.41
C LEU A 165 -13.89 -17.08 10.56
N ASP A 166 -14.07 -18.22 9.89
CA ASP A 166 -13.15 -19.35 9.81
C ASP A 166 -12.08 -19.17 8.72
N ALA A 167 -12.08 -18.02 8.02
CA ALA A 167 -11.10 -17.78 6.98
C ALA A 167 -9.70 -17.51 7.56
N GLU A 168 -8.72 -18.28 7.10
CA GLU A 168 -7.32 -18.09 7.47
C GLU A 168 -6.66 -17.07 6.53
N MET A 169 -5.92 -16.12 7.10
CA MET A 169 -5.21 -15.11 6.33
C MET A 169 -3.88 -15.66 5.82
N VAL A 170 -3.72 -15.74 4.50
CA VAL A 170 -2.45 -16.17 3.88
C VAL A 170 -1.49 -14.98 3.82
N GLY A 171 -1.98 -13.81 3.39
CA GLY A 171 -1.18 -12.59 3.30
C GLY A 171 -1.59 -11.65 2.18
N ALA A 172 -0.75 -10.65 1.91
CA ALA A 172 -0.96 -9.72 0.78
C ALA A 172 -0.57 -10.33 -0.58
N GLU A 173 0.25 -11.38 -0.55
CA GLU A 173 0.79 -12.07 -1.72
C GLU A 173 0.48 -13.55 -1.62
N ASN A 174 0.48 -14.21 -2.78
CA ASN A 174 0.38 -15.65 -2.86
C ASN A 174 1.61 -16.15 -3.62
N GLU A 175 2.33 -17.11 -3.06
CA GLU A 175 3.59 -17.61 -3.61
C GLU A 175 3.45 -18.11 -5.05
N ARG A 176 2.34 -18.78 -5.37
CA ARG A 176 2.02 -19.25 -6.74
C ARG A 176 1.89 -18.10 -7.73
N PHE A 177 1.33 -16.97 -7.30
CA PHE A 177 1.14 -15.80 -8.16
C PHE A 177 2.36 -14.90 -8.23
N VAL A 178 3.15 -14.84 -7.16
CA VAL A 178 4.46 -14.16 -7.16
C VAL A 178 5.40 -14.83 -8.17
N ARG A 179 5.40 -16.17 -8.27
CA ARG A 179 6.13 -16.92 -9.30
C ARG A 179 5.78 -16.49 -10.73
N LEU A 180 4.55 -16.02 -10.96
CA LEU A 180 4.07 -15.54 -12.27
C LEU A 180 4.28 -14.01 -12.48
N GLY A 181 5.04 -13.36 -11.60
CA GLY A 181 5.30 -11.92 -11.64
C GLY A 181 4.19 -11.04 -11.03
N TYR A 182 3.17 -11.65 -10.42
CA TYR A 182 2.07 -10.91 -9.78
C TYR A 182 2.31 -10.73 -8.27
N GLY A 183 2.96 -9.62 -7.90
CA GLY A 183 3.17 -9.24 -6.49
C GLY A 183 1.98 -8.54 -5.83
N ALA A 184 2.13 -8.12 -4.58
CA ALA A 184 1.08 -7.49 -3.76
C ALA A 184 0.38 -6.33 -4.48
N VAL A 185 -0.94 -6.25 -4.26
CA VAL A 185 -1.74 -5.14 -4.78
C VAL A 185 -2.69 -4.62 -3.72
N ARG A 186 -2.86 -3.30 -3.65
CA ARG A 186 -3.63 -2.63 -2.58
C ARG A 186 -5.10 -3.07 -2.50
N GLN A 187 -5.67 -3.49 -3.62
CA GLN A 187 -7.06 -3.92 -3.71
C GLN A 187 -7.29 -5.42 -3.46
N ALA A 188 -6.25 -6.19 -3.12
CA ALA A 188 -6.37 -7.64 -2.93
C ALA A 188 -5.53 -8.15 -1.76
N ALA A 189 -6.11 -9.01 -0.95
CA ALA A 189 -5.41 -9.86 0.01
C ALA A 189 -5.86 -11.31 -0.20
N PHE A 190 -5.02 -12.28 0.16
CA PHE A 190 -5.29 -13.71 -0.01
C PHE A 190 -5.66 -14.37 1.30
N VAL A 191 -6.67 -15.25 1.23
CA VAL A 191 -7.23 -16.00 2.36
C VAL A 191 -7.50 -17.45 1.97
N LEU A 192 -7.72 -18.32 2.94
CA LEU A 192 -8.31 -19.64 2.76
C LEU A 192 -9.73 -19.57 3.28
N CYS A 193 -10.72 -19.75 2.40
CA CYS A 193 -12.11 -19.45 2.76
C CYS A 193 -12.83 -20.53 3.55
N SER A 194 -12.29 -21.75 3.63
CA SER A 194 -12.89 -22.87 4.34
C SER A 194 -11.86 -23.96 4.59
N GLU A 195 -12.16 -24.89 5.51
CA GLU A 195 -11.34 -26.08 5.78
C GLU A 195 -11.08 -26.92 4.51
N GLY A 196 -12.05 -26.96 3.58
CA GLY A 196 -11.85 -27.61 2.29
C GLY A 196 -10.76 -26.96 1.44
N CYS A 197 -10.65 -25.63 1.44
CA CYS A 197 -9.56 -24.94 0.75
C CYS A 197 -8.22 -25.16 1.47
N ARG A 198 -8.22 -25.25 2.79
CA ARG A 198 -7.01 -25.59 3.56
C ARG A 198 -6.51 -27.00 3.27
N GLY A 199 -7.42 -27.97 3.12
CA GLY A 199 -7.07 -29.33 2.71
C GLY A 199 -6.46 -29.38 1.31
N LEU A 200 -7.01 -28.60 0.36
CA LEU A 200 -6.48 -28.51 -0.99
C LEU A 200 -5.06 -27.96 -1.05
N VAL A 201 -4.69 -26.99 -0.20
CA VAL A 201 -3.30 -26.52 -0.10
C VAL A 201 -2.36 -27.68 0.19
N LEU A 202 -2.67 -28.49 1.21
CA LEU A 202 -1.84 -29.63 1.60
C LEU A 202 -1.74 -30.68 0.48
N GLU A 203 -2.85 -30.94 -0.23
CA GLU A 203 -2.85 -31.86 -1.36
C GLU A 203 -1.99 -31.35 -2.53
N HIS A 204 -2.07 -30.05 -2.82
CA HIS A 204 -1.27 -29.41 -3.87
C HIS A 204 0.22 -29.37 -3.51
N GLU A 205 0.57 -29.02 -2.27
CA GLU A 205 1.95 -29.06 -1.76
C GLU A 205 2.54 -30.49 -1.82
N ALA A 206 1.74 -31.50 -1.44
CA ALA A 206 2.13 -32.89 -1.55
C ALA A 206 2.27 -33.35 -3.01
N ALA A 207 1.46 -32.84 -3.93
CA ALA A 207 1.59 -33.11 -5.36
C ALA A 207 2.83 -32.44 -5.97
N GLU A 208 3.14 -31.20 -5.61
CA GLU A 208 4.38 -30.52 -6.02
C GLU A 208 5.61 -31.28 -5.50
N THR A 209 5.63 -31.65 -4.21
CA THR A 209 6.74 -32.41 -3.60
C THR A 209 6.97 -33.76 -4.30
N ARG A 210 5.89 -34.49 -4.62
CA ARG A 210 6.00 -35.76 -5.36
C ARG A 210 6.59 -35.56 -6.75
N ARG A 211 6.16 -34.52 -7.48
CA ARG A 211 6.69 -34.22 -8.81
C ARG A 211 8.19 -33.88 -8.77
N SER A 212 8.62 -33.06 -7.81
CA SER A 212 10.03 -32.72 -7.67
C SER A 212 10.91 -33.95 -7.40
N LEU A 213 10.45 -34.90 -6.59
CA LEU A 213 11.17 -36.15 -6.34
C LEU A 213 11.23 -37.07 -7.57
N GLU A 214 10.18 -37.08 -8.41
CA GLU A 214 10.16 -37.83 -9.68
C GLU A 214 11.12 -37.23 -10.72
N GLU A 215 11.25 -35.90 -10.76
CA GLU A 215 12.18 -35.19 -11.63
C GLU A 215 13.65 -35.42 -11.22
N GLU A 216 13.96 -35.36 -9.92
CA GLU A 216 15.30 -35.66 -9.39
C GLU A 216 15.70 -37.14 -9.58
N GLY A 217 14.75 -38.07 -9.46
CA GLY A 217 14.99 -39.50 -9.71
C GLY A 217 15.12 -39.88 -11.18
N GLY A 218 14.80 -38.98 -12.10
CA GLY A 218 14.92 -39.19 -13.54
C GLY A 218 16.30 -38.85 -14.12
N GLU A 219 17.07 -37.98 -13.46
CA GLU A 219 18.41 -37.57 -13.91
C GLU A 219 19.51 -38.59 -13.56
N GLU A 220 19.32 -39.45 -12.54
CA GLU A 220 20.29 -40.50 -12.18
C GLU A 220 20.26 -41.73 -13.12
N GLY A 221 19.36 -41.75 -14.12
CA GLY A 221 19.17 -42.88 -15.04
C GLY A 221 19.84 -42.78 -16.41
N GLU A 222 20.47 -41.65 -16.75
CA GLU A 222 21.09 -41.41 -18.07
C GLU A 222 22.64 -41.40 -18.05
N GLU A 223 23.30 -41.67 -16.91
CA GLU A 223 24.77 -41.73 -16.80
C GLU A 223 25.37 -43.16 -16.88
N GLU A 224 24.58 -44.18 -17.21
CA GLU A 224 25.08 -45.54 -17.50
C GLU A 224 24.70 -46.01 -18.92
N GLU A 225 25.34 -45.46 -19.95
CA GLU A 225 25.56 -46.15 -21.24
C GLU A 225 26.91 -45.79 -21.89
#